data_AF-A0AAD9QWZ1-F1
#
_entry.id   AF-A0AAD9QWZ1-F1
#
_cell.length_a   1.000
_cell.length_b   1.000
_cell.length_c   1.000
_cell.angle_alpha   90.00
_cell.angle_beta   90.00
_cell.angle_gamma   90.00
#
_symmetry.space_group_name_H-M   'P 1'
#
loop_
_entity.id
_entity.type
_entity.pdbx_description
1 polymer ?
#
loop_
_entity_poly.entity_id
_entity_poly.type
_entity_poly.pdbx_seq_one_letter_code
_entity_poly.pdbx_strand_id
1 'polypeptide(L)'
;MDKPKIIEHVHKPLDFTLFDARWIPCSARFVVLGNHARGTGALQIYEISKGSVNLVKSEEKRTALKCGTFGASNLQQRYLATGDFEGKMMIWFVPINVIIT
;
A
#
# COMPACT_ATOMS: atom_id res chain seq x y z
N MET A 1 14.09 32.62 10.44
CA MET A 1 13.79 31.53 9.50
C MET A 1 12.86 30.58 10.22
N ASP A 2 11.64 30.37 9.73
CA ASP A 2 10.70 29.46 10.37
C ASP A 2 11.13 28.01 10.18
N LYS A 3 11.03 27.21 11.26
CA LYS A 3 11.38 25.79 11.23
C LYS A 3 10.26 25.00 10.54
N PRO A 4 10.59 24.00 9.70
CA PRO A 4 9.60 23.08 9.15
C PRO A 4 8.76 22.41 10.25
N LYS A 5 7.46 22.21 9.98
CA LYS A 5 6.55 21.51 10.89
C LYS A 5 6.09 20.21 10.27
N ILE A 6 6.10 19.14 11.06
CA ILE A 6 5.43 17.89 10.72
C ILE A 6 4.00 18.01 11.25
N ILE A 7 3.02 17.88 10.36
CA ILE A 7 1.60 17.98 10.69
C ILE A 7 0.90 16.66 10.33
N GLU A 8 -0.04 16.24 11.16
CA GLU A 8 -0.94 15.15 10.80
C GLU A 8 -1.91 15.68 9.73
N HIS A 9 -1.82 15.14 8.52
CA HIS A 9 -2.74 15.52 7.45
C HIS A 9 -4.02 14.69 7.49
N VAL A 10 -3.87 13.38 7.66
CA VAL A 10 -4.97 12.39 7.73
C VAL A 10 -4.52 11.19 8.57
N HIS A 11 -5.48 10.55 9.24
CA HIS A 11 -5.26 9.32 10.01
C HIS A 11 -6.39 8.32 9.72
N LYS A 12 -6.03 7.04 9.65
CA LYS A 12 -6.99 5.94 9.47
C LYS A 12 -6.56 4.74 10.32
N PRO A 13 -7.41 4.24 11.24
CA PRO A 13 -7.13 2.98 11.93
C PRO A 13 -7.26 1.78 10.98
N LEU A 14 -6.50 0.73 11.27
CA LEU A 14 -6.50 -0.54 10.54
C LEU A 14 -6.88 -1.68 11.50
N ASP A 15 -7.45 -2.75 10.95
CA ASP A 15 -7.91 -3.95 11.67
C ASP A 15 -6.92 -5.13 11.55
N PHE A 16 -5.70 -4.86 11.10
CA PHE A 16 -4.62 -5.82 10.94
C PHE A 16 -3.27 -5.18 11.27
N THR A 17 -2.24 -6.00 11.49
CA THR A 17 -0.88 -5.52 11.74
C THR A 17 -0.24 -5.05 10.45
N LEU A 18 0.11 -3.76 10.37
CA LEU A 18 0.82 -3.18 9.23
C LEU A 18 2.34 -3.35 9.39
N PHE A 19 3.01 -3.80 8.34
CA PHE A 19 4.47 -3.96 8.30
C PHE A 19 5.18 -3.04 7.30
N ASP A 20 4.52 -2.64 6.21
CA ASP A 20 5.09 -1.72 5.22
C ASP A 20 3.97 -0.90 4.55
N ALA A 21 4.32 0.32 4.16
CA ALA A 21 3.45 1.23 3.41
C ALA A 21 4.25 1.93 2.32
N ARG A 22 3.74 1.92 1.08
CA ARG A 22 4.44 2.48 -0.08
C ARG A 22 3.50 3.30 -0.94
N TRP A 23 3.94 4.50 -1.32
CA TRP A 23 3.27 5.28 -2.35
C TRP A 23 3.28 4.52 -3.68
N ILE A 24 2.13 4.51 -4.35
CA ILE A 24 2.01 4.02 -5.71
C ILE A 24 2.46 5.17 -6.63
N PRO A 25 3.51 4.99 -7.45
CA PRO A 25 4.07 6.06 -8.27
C PRO A 25 3.02 6.78 -9.12
N CYS A 26 3.18 8.10 -9.25
CA CYS A 26 2.31 8.98 -10.05
C CYS A 26 0.83 8.94 -9.63
N SER A 27 0.54 8.83 -8.33
CA SER A 27 -0.83 8.83 -7.82
C SER A 27 -0.93 9.36 -6.38
N ALA A 28 -2.14 9.72 -5.96
CA ALA A 28 -2.46 9.99 -4.54
C ALA A 28 -2.79 8.70 -3.76
N ARG A 29 -2.29 7.55 -4.23
CA ARG A 29 -2.58 6.23 -3.65
C ARG A 29 -1.36 5.61 -3.02
N PHE A 30 -1.59 4.77 -2.01
CA PHE A 30 -0.55 3.99 -1.36
C PHE A 30 -1.04 2.59 -1.07
N VAL A 31 -0.12 1.62 -1.09
CA VAL A 31 -0.36 0.25 -0.65
C VAL A 31 0.10 0.10 0.79
N VAL A 32 -0.64 -0.68 1.57
CA VAL A 32 -0.23 -1.16 2.90
C VAL A 32 -0.20 -2.68 2.89
N LEU A 33 0.83 -3.22 3.54
CA LEU A 33 1.14 -4.65 3.59
C LEU A 33 1.21 -5.08 5.04
N GLY A 34 0.66 -6.25 5.34
CA GLY A 34 0.50 -6.69 6.72
C GLY A 34 0.00 -8.11 6.89
N ASN A 35 -0.54 -8.39 8.07
CA ASN A 35 -1.22 -9.65 8.35
C ASN A 35 -2.42 -9.47 9.29
N HIS A 36 -3.48 -10.23 9.03
CA HIS A 36 -4.60 -10.39 9.96
C HIS A 36 -4.20 -11.27 11.15
N ALA A 37 -4.97 -11.20 12.23
CA ALA A 37 -4.75 -12.01 13.43
C ALA A 37 -4.71 -13.53 13.17
N ARG A 38 -5.38 -13.99 12.10
CA ARG A 38 -5.37 -15.40 11.65
C ARG A 38 -4.12 -15.81 10.85
N GLY A 39 -3.12 -14.94 10.74
CA GLY A 39 -1.83 -15.21 10.07
C GLY A 39 -1.82 -15.01 8.55
N THR A 40 -2.99 -14.78 7.93
CA THR A 40 -3.09 -14.45 6.50
C THR A 40 -2.61 -13.04 6.21
N GLY A 41 -2.07 -12.82 5.01
CA GLY A 41 -1.55 -11.53 4.58
C GLY A 41 -2.64 -10.54 4.21
N ALA A 42 -2.40 -9.28 4.52
CA ALA A 42 -3.21 -8.15 4.07
C ALA A 42 -2.44 -7.36 3.01
N LEU A 43 -3.07 -7.13 1.86
CA LEU A 43 -2.65 -6.17 0.85
C LEU A 43 -3.82 -5.24 0.58
N GLN A 44 -3.70 -3.98 1.02
CA GLN A 44 -4.74 -2.99 0.80
C GLN A 44 -4.19 -1.77 0.08
N ILE A 45 -4.99 -1.19 -0.82
CA ILE A 45 -4.67 0.03 -1.54
C ILE A 45 -5.64 1.11 -1.08
N TYR A 46 -5.08 2.24 -0.70
CA TYR A 46 -5.78 3.42 -0.24
C TYR A 46 -5.54 4.61 -1.16
N GLU A 47 -6.51 5.50 -1.24
CA GLU A 47 -6.40 6.80 -1.92
C GLU A 47 -6.65 7.91 -0.92
N ILE A 48 -5.77 8.92 -0.93
CA ILE A 48 -6.00 10.17 -0.20
C ILE A 48 -6.82 11.09 -1.10
N SER A 49 -7.96 11.54 -0.61
CA SER A 49 -8.79 12.53 -1.31
C SER A 49 -9.48 13.45 -0.31
N LYS A 50 -9.44 14.77 -0.53
CA LYS A 50 -10.20 15.76 0.25
C LYS A 50 -10.07 15.60 1.78
N GLY A 51 -8.88 15.26 2.28
CA GLY A 51 -8.64 15.06 3.72
C GLY A 51 -9.15 13.74 4.28
N SER A 52 -9.47 12.76 3.43
CA SER A 52 -9.84 11.40 3.85
C SER A 52 -8.92 10.35 3.23
N VAL A 53 -8.88 9.16 3.86
CA VAL A 53 -8.17 7.97 3.37
C VAL A 53 -9.20 6.88 3.03
N ASN A 54 -9.41 6.68 1.74
CA ASN A 54 -10.46 5.81 1.20
C ASN A 54 -9.86 4.48 0.73
N LEU A 55 -10.49 3.37 1.11
CA LEU A 55 -10.08 2.04 0.65
C LEU A 55 -10.48 1.88 -0.82
N VAL A 56 -9.51 1.58 -1.68
CA VAL A 56 -9.71 1.33 -3.11
C VAL A 56 -9.75 -0.16 -3.42
N LYS A 57 -8.89 -0.93 -2.76
CA LYS A 57 -8.78 -2.37 -2.97
C LYS A 57 -8.33 -3.06 -1.67
N SER A 58 -8.90 -4.22 -1.39
CA SER A 58 -8.43 -5.10 -0.32
C SER A 58 -8.31 -6.51 -0.85
N GLU A 59 -7.15 -7.11 -0.68
CA GLU A 59 -6.89 -8.50 -1.02
C GLU A 59 -6.23 -9.20 0.17
N GLU A 60 -6.76 -10.37 0.49
CA GLU A 60 -6.15 -11.27 1.45
C GLU A 60 -5.22 -12.26 0.74
N LYS A 61 -4.05 -12.48 1.31
CA LYS A 61 -3.04 -13.44 0.82
C LYS A 61 -2.90 -14.58 1.82
N ARG A 62 -2.40 -15.72 1.35
CA ARG A 62 -2.21 -16.90 2.20
C ARG A 62 -1.21 -16.64 3.32
N THR A 63 -0.15 -15.89 3.04
CA THR A 63 0.96 -15.60 3.94
C THR A 63 1.07 -14.11 4.23
N ALA A 64 1.52 -13.77 5.45
CA ALA A 64 1.80 -12.40 5.88
C ALA A 64 2.80 -11.70 4.94
N LEU A 65 2.51 -10.46 4.53
CA LEU A 65 3.41 -9.67 3.67
C LEU A 65 4.26 -8.72 4.51
N LYS A 66 5.58 -8.87 4.46
CA LYS A 66 6.51 -8.12 5.32
C LYS A 66 6.93 -6.77 4.74
N CYS A 67 7.11 -6.71 3.42
CA CYS A 67 7.66 -5.55 2.73
C CYS A 67 7.24 -5.52 1.26
N GLY A 68 7.36 -4.35 0.64
CA GLY A 68 7.19 -4.22 -0.80
C GLY A 68 7.91 -3.03 -1.42
N THR A 69 8.08 -3.08 -2.74
CA THR A 69 8.71 -2.01 -3.52
C THR A 69 8.14 -1.93 -4.94
N PHE A 70 8.01 -0.70 -5.44
CA PHE A 70 7.73 -0.42 -6.86
C PHE A 70 9.03 -0.17 -7.67
N GLY A 71 10.19 -0.14 -7.02
CA GLY A 71 11.46 0.21 -7.67
C GLY A 71 11.90 -0.74 -8.79
N ALA A 72 11.35 -1.95 -8.83
CA ALA A 72 11.63 -2.92 -9.90
C ALA A 72 10.68 -2.78 -11.11
N SER A 73 9.73 -1.84 -11.08
CA SER A 73 8.73 -1.67 -12.13
C SER A 73 8.84 -0.31 -12.82
N ASN A 74 8.44 -0.26 -14.10
CA ASN A 74 8.25 1.01 -14.79
C ASN A 74 6.99 1.73 -14.29
N LEU A 75 6.94 3.05 -14.53
CA LEU A 75 5.87 3.93 -14.06
C LEU A 75 4.49 3.64 -14.69
N GLN A 76 4.46 2.96 -15.84
CA GLN A 76 3.22 2.59 -16.51
C GLN A 76 2.56 1.37 -15.87
N GLN A 77 3.34 0.31 -15.63
CA GLN A 77 2.84 -0.98 -15.17
C GLN A 77 2.69 -1.03 -13.64
N ARG A 78 3.58 -0.37 -12.90
CA ARG A 78 3.52 -0.26 -11.43
C ARG A 78 3.30 -1.61 -10.75
N TYR A 79 4.07 -2.60 -11.16
CA TYR A 79 4.14 -3.86 -10.47
C TYR A 79 4.72 -3.66 -9.07
N LEU A 80 4.04 -4.21 -8.08
CA LEU A 80 4.51 -4.26 -6.71
C LEU A 80 5.24 -5.58 -6.49
N ALA A 81 6.53 -5.52 -6.20
CA ALA A 81 7.25 -6.67 -5.65
C ALA A 81 7.02 -6.72 -4.13
N THR A 82 6.74 -7.90 -3.57
CA THR A 82 6.59 -8.12 -2.13
C THR A 82 7.44 -9.28 -1.64
N GLY A 83 7.94 -9.17 -0.41
CA GLY A 83 8.47 -10.30 0.36
C GLY A 83 7.51 -10.71 1.46
N ASP A 84 7.30 -12.01 1.64
CA ASP A 84 6.48 -12.57 2.72
C ASP A 84 7.33 -13.16 3.86
N PHE A 85 6.68 -13.60 4.94
CA PHE A 85 7.36 -14.19 6.10
C PHE A 85 7.85 -15.63 5.88
N GLU A 86 7.53 -16.26 4.74
CA GLU A 86 8.10 -17.55 4.33
C GLU A 86 9.35 -17.37 3.45
N GLY A 87 9.80 -16.13 3.24
CA GLY A 87 10.93 -15.82 2.37
C GLY A 87 10.61 -15.87 0.88
N LYS A 88 9.32 -15.89 0.50
CA LYS A 88 8.89 -15.88 -0.90
C LYS A 88 8.79 -14.46 -1.42
N MET A 89 9.28 -14.26 -2.64
CA MET A 89 9.09 -13.03 -3.41
C MET A 89 7.96 -13.22 -4.41
N MET A 90 7.06 -12.25 -4.49
CA MET A 90 5.92 -12.24 -5.42
C MET A 90 5.81 -10.89 -6.11
N ILE A 91 5.28 -10.88 -7.33
CA ILE A 91 5.02 -9.66 -8.11
C ILE A 91 3.52 -9.55 -8.35
N TRP A 92 2.97 -8.38 -8.04
CA TRP A 92 1.54 -8.10 -8.15
C TRP A 92 1.30 -6.95 -9.12
N PHE A 93 0.32 -7.10 -10.00
CA PHE A 93 -0.16 -5.97 -10.77
C PHE A 93 -1.05 -5.07 -9.90
N VAL A 94 -0.71 -3.79 -9.84
CA VAL A 94 -1.48 -2.78 -9.12
C VAL A 94 -2.11 -1.81 -10.13
N PRO A 95 -3.36 -2.06 -10.58
CA PRO A 95 -4.01 -1.19 -11.54
C PRO A 95 -4.28 0.18 -10.93
N ILE A 96 -4.09 1.23 -11.73
CA ILE A 96 -4.74 2.52 -11.52
C ILE A 96 -5.88 2.54 -12.53
N ASN A 97 -7.12 2.35 -12.07
CA ASN A 97 -8.26 2.72 -12.89
C ASN A 97 -8.24 4.25 -12.97
N VAL A 98 -7.68 4.78 -14.06
CA VAL A 98 -7.85 6.19 -14.42
C VAL A 98 -9.30 6.29 -14.90
N ILE A 99 -10.20 6.78 -14.04
CA ILE A 99 -11.44 7.34 -14.54
C ILE A 99 -11.01 8.64 -15.22
N ILE A 100 -10.81 8.59 -16.53
CA ILE A 100 -10.74 9.79 -17.35
C ILE A 100 -12.14 10.38 -17.25
N THR A 101 -12.28 11.46 -16.46
CA THR A 101 -13.51 12.26 -16.39
C THR A 101 -13.31 13.48 -17.25
#